data_AF-A0A8T5L9N2-F1
#
_entry.id   AF-A0A8T5L9N2-F1
#
_cell.length_a   1.000
_cell.length_b   1.000
_cell.length_c   1.000
_cell.angle_alpha   90.00
_cell.angle_beta   90.00
_cell.angle_gamma   90.00
#
_symmetry.space_group_name_H-M   'P 1'
#
loop_
_entity.id
_entity.type
_entity.pdbx_description
1 polymer ?
#
loop_
_entity_poly.entity_id
_entity_poly.type
_entity_poly.pdbx_seq_one_letter_code
_entity_poly.pdbx_strand_id
1 'polypeptide(L)'
;MAMIDYIKGSVKIYQRNIKRKLKDGTSKTYKTIQHQVILKGNDLFEDGQEVAVVTYDDILNLFEDYNQNKKDIEALNNSLNIYRKSTENEEKLSNELDRLRNKHDHLQERLRVALEEINSQQKVISDLSNRGFLDYVTGKLPESYKKLSGSNDK
;
A
#
# COMPACT_ATOMS: atom_id res chain seq x y z
N MET A 1 5.27 28.64 26.67
CA MET A 1 4.10 29.22 25.99
C MET A 1 4.38 30.71 25.86
N ALA A 2 4.74 31.20 24.67
CA ALA A 2 4.96 32.63 24.48
C ALA A 2 3.63 33.35 24.71
N MET A 3 3.66 34.40 25.54
CA MET A 3 2.51 35.25 25.81
C MET A 3 2.20 35.99 24.51
N ILE A 4 1.19 35.55 23.77
CA ILE A 4 0.73 36.24 22.57
C ILE A 4 0.13 37.55 23.06
N ASP A 5 0.77 38.68 22.75
CA ASP A 5 0.26 40.01 23.08
C ASP A 5 -1.02 40.25 22.26
N TYR A 6 -2.18 40.16 22.94
CA TYR A 6 -3.46 40.42 22.31
C TYR A 6 -3.68 41.93 22.17
N ILE A 7 -3.95 42.38 20.95
CA ILE A 7 -4.33 43.77 20.70
C ILE A 7 -5.76 43.97 21.17
N LYS A 8 -5.91 44.85 22.16
CA LYS A 8 -7.21 45.20 22.72
C LYS A 8 -7.99 46.05 21.71
N GLY A 9 -9.15 45.57 21.29
CA GLY A 9 -10.09 46.29 20.43
C GLY A 9 -11.46 46.44 21.06
N SER A 10 -12.28 47.35 20.53
CA SER A 10 -13.70 47.44 20.84
C SER A 10 -14.52 47.13 19.59
N VAL A 11 -15.51 46.25 19.71
CA VAL A 11 -16.44 45.92 18.64
C VAL A 11 -17.78 46.60 18.92
N LYS A 12 -18.28 47.36 17.96
CA LYS A 12 -19.62 47.94 17.98
C LYS A 12 -20.51 47.25 16.96
N ILE A 13 -21.65 46.75 17.41
CA ILE A 13 -22.63 46.06 16.57
C ILE A 13 -23.80 47.00 16.35
N TYR A 14 -24.05 47.37 15.09
CA TYR A 14 -25.16 48.22 14.69
C TYR A 14 -26.19 47.37 13.95
N GLN A 15 -27.38 47.23 14.54
CA GLN A 15 -28.52 46.62 13.88
C GLN A 15 -29.50 47.70 13.43
N ARG A 16 -29.80 47.75 12.13
CA ARG A 16 -30.84 48.64 11.58
C ARG A 16 -31.93 47.81 10.91
N ASN A 17 -33.17 48.14 11.21
CA ASN A 17 -34.34 47.55 10.59
C ASN A 17 -34.95 48.56 9.63
N ILE A 18 -34.84 48.33 8.33
CA ILE A 18 -35.34 49.22 7.28
C ILE A 18 -36.66 48.65 6.75
N LYS A 19 -37.75 49.39 6.94
CA LYS A 19 -39.04 49.06 6.32
C LYS A 19 -39.16 49.77 4.98
N ARG A 20 -39.38 49.02 3.90
CA ARG A 20 -39.59 49.56 2.56
C ARG A 20 -40.94 49.09 2.01
N LYS A 21 -41.71 50.01 1.44
CA LYS A 21 -42.91 49.68 0.69
C LYS A 21 -42.53 49.27 -0.73
N LEU A 22 -43.04 48.12 -1.18
CA LEU A 22 -42.87 47.62 -2.54
C LEU A 22 -43.91 48.26 -3.46
N LYS A 23 -43.71 48.15 -4.77
CA LYS A 23 -44.62 48.71 -5.80
C LYS A 23 -46.04 48.14 -5.68
N ASP A 24 -46.17 46.92 -5.14
CA ASP A 24 -47.44 46.22 -4.94
C ASP A 24 -48.15 46.62 -3.63
N GLY A 25 -47.68 47.66 -2.94
CA GLY A 25 -48.27 48.17 -1.69
C GLY A 25 -47.89 47.38 -0.42
N THR A 26 -47.29 46.19 -0.57
CA THR A 26 -46.80 45.39 0.56
C THR A 26 -45.52 45.97 1.16
N SER A 27 -45.36 45.85 2.48
CA SER A 27 -44.17 46.34 3.18
C SER A 27 -43.21 45.19 3.50
N LYS A 28 -41.95 45.31 3.11
CA LYS A 28 -40.88 44.36 3.47
C LYS A 28 -39.92 45.02 4.45
N THR A 29 -39.57 44.28 5.51
CA THR A 29 -38.59 44.73 6.50
C THR A 29 -37.26 44.04 6.23
N TYR A 30 -36.20 44.81 6.05
CA TYR A 30 -34.84 44.32 5.89
C TYR A 30 -34.09 44.55 7.19
N LYS A 31 -33.45 43.50 7.71
CA LYS A 31 -32.52 43.60 8.84
C LYS A 31 -31.12 43.72 8.26
N THR A 32 -30.40 44.77 8.61
CA THR A 32 -28.97 44.89 8.32
C THR A 32 -28.21 44.90 9.63
N ILE A 33 -27.14 44.12 9.69
CA ILE A 33 -26.21 44.06 10.82
C ILE A 33 -24.87 44.55 10.31
N GLN A 34 -24.28 45.51 11.01
CA GLN A 34 -22.97 46.06 10.71
C GLN A 34 -22.09 45.91 11.95
N HIS A 35 -20.92 45.29 11.78
CA HIS A 35 -19.91 45.19 12.82
C HIS A 35 -18.80 46.20 12.54
N GLN A 36 -18.54 47.10 13.49
CA GLN A 36 -17.40 48.01 13.44
C GLN A 36 -16.38 47.55 14.48
N VAL A 37 -15.20 47.15 14.03
CA VAL A 37 -14.08 46.76 14.90
C VAL A 37 -13.11 47.94 14.96
N ILE A 38 -12.79 48.40 16.17
CA ILE A 38 -11.80 49.45 16.42
C ILE A 38 -10.64 48.82 17.18
N LEU A 39 -9.47 48.74 16.56
CA LEU A 39 -8.26 48.18 17.17
C LEU A 39 -7.43 49.32 17.79
N LYS A 40 -6.86 49.10 18.98
CA LYS A 40 -5.92 50.04 19.59
C LYS A 40 -4.49 49.59 19.28
N GLY A 41 -3.85 50.17 18.26
CA GLY A 41 -2.48 49.82 17.88
C GLY A 41 -2.15 50.22 16.44
N ASN A 42 -1.01 49.76 15.93
CA ASN A 42 -0.65 49.89 14.52
C ASN A 42 -1.64 49.12 13.63
N ASP A 43 -1.89 49.62 12.43
CA ASP A 43 -2.69 48.92 11.42
C ASP A 43 -2.00 47.60 11.03
N LEU A 44 -2.57 46.49 11.49
CA LEU A 44 -2.14 45.14 11.16
C LEU A 44 -2.74 44.63 9.85
N PHE A 45 -3.71 45.35 9.29
CA PHE A 45 -4.50 44.93 8.14
C PHE A 45 -4.32 45.91 6.99
N GLU A 46 -4.31 45.40 5.77
CA GLU A 46 -4.31 46.22 4.56
C GLU A 46 -5.72 46.72 4.23
N ASP A 47 -5.83 47.89 3.59
CA ASP A 47 -7.12 48.44 3.19
C ASP A 47 -7.81 47.51 2.18
N GLY A 48 -9.06 47.14 2.46
CA GLY A 48 -9.83 46.17 1.68
C GLY A 48 -9.61 44.69 2.02
N GLN A 49 -8.80 44.36 3.03
CA GLN A 49 -8.57 42.97 3.43
C GLN A 49 -9.83 42.33 4.07
N GLU A 50 -10.22 41.16 3.57
CA GLU A 50 -11.30 40.37 4.17
C GLU A 50 -10.84 39.75 5.48
N VAL A 51 -11.55 40.06 6.58
CA VAL A 51 -11.25 39.55 7.92
C VAL A 51 -12.49 38.91 8.54
N ALA A 52 -12.32 37.74 9.13
CA ALA A 52 -13.34 37.08 9.91
C ALA A 52 -13.22 37.46 11.38
N VAL A 53 -14.33 37.88 12.00
CA VAL A 53 -14.41 38.10 13.44
C VAL A 53 -14.96 36.82 14.07
N VAL A 54 -14.12 36.15 14.85
CA VAL A 54 -14.41 34.85 15.45
C VAL A 54 -14.31 34.98 16.96
N THR A 55 -15.09 34.20 17.71
CA THR A 55 -15.01 34.21 19.17
C THR A 55 -13.73 33.50 19.64
N TYR A 56 -13.28 33.82 20.85
CA TYR A 56 -12.09 33.16 21.41
C TYR A 56 -12.29 31.66 21.56
N ASP A 57 -13.49 31.23 21.97
CA ASP A 57 -13.82 29.82 22.20
C ASP A 57 -13.76 29.02 20.89
N ASP A 58 -14.24 29.59 19.79
CA ASP A 58 -14.15 28.97 18.45
C ASP A 58 -12.69 28.80 18.00
N ILE A 59 -11.82 29.78 18.29
CA ILE A 59 -10.38 29.69 17.98
C ILE A 59 -9.71 28.59 18.80
N LEU A 60 -10.07 28.48 20.08
CA LEU A 60 -9.54 27.43 20.95
C LEU A 60 -9.92 26.04 20.42
N ASN A 61 -11.19 25.84 20.08
CA ASN A 61 -11.70 24.60 19.51
C ASN A 61 -10.99 24.25 18.20
N LEU A 62 -10.82 25.23 17.29
CA LEU A 62 -10.08 25.03 16.04
C LEU A 62 -8.62 24.59 16.28
N PHE A 63 -7.99 25.11 17.32
CA PHE A 63 -6.61 24.74 17.67
C PHE A 63 -6.53 23.33 18.26
N GLU A 64 -7.50 22.95 19.09
CA GLU A 64 -7.63 21.58 19.61
C GLU A 64 -7.85 20.57 18.47
N ASP A 65 -8.79 20.86 17.57
CA ASP A 65 -9.07 20.05 16.39
C ASP A 65 -7.84 19.91 15.49
N TYR A 66 -7.12 21.02 15.26
CA TYR A 66 -5.88 21.00 14.47
C TYR A 66 -4.82 20.09 15.09
N ASN A 67 -4.62 20.16 16.41
CA ASN A 67 -3.64 19.32 17.09
C ASN A 67 -4.05 17.84 17.08
N GLN A 68 -5.34 17.55 17.21
CA GLN A 68 -5.84 16.18 17.13
C GLN A 68 -5.67 15.62 15.73
N ASN A 69 -6.08 16.37 14.70
CA ASN A 69 -5.89 16.00 13.30
C ASN A 69 -4.41 15.74 12.96
N LYS A 70 -3.51 16.57 13.50
CA LYS A 70 -2.07 16.37 13.32
C LYS A 70 -1.59 15.02 13.88
N LYS A 71 -2.06 14.64 15.07
CA LYS A 71 -1.73 13.33 15.67
C LYS A 71 -2.31 12.17 14.87
N ASP A 72 -3.55 12.32 14.39
CA ASP A 72 -4.22 11.27 13.61
C ASP A 72 -3.52 11.05 12.25
N ILE A 73 -3.08 12.12 11.59
CA ILE A 73 -2.25 12.05 10.37
C ILE A 73 -0.93 11.33 10.64
N GLU A 74 -0.27 11.62 11.75
CA GLU A 74 0.98 10.95 12.13
C GLU A 74 0.76 9.45 12.38
N ALA A 75 -0.32 9.08 13.08
CA ALA A 75 -0.70 7.69 13.30
C ALA A 75 -1.02 6.96 11.98
N LEU A 76 -1.74 7.62 11.06
CA LEU A 76 -2.03 7.08 9.73
C LEU A 76 -0.75 6.84 8.92
N ASN A 77 0.18 7.80 8.91
CA ASN A 77 1.46 7.64 8.23
C ASN A 77 2.27 6.46 8.79
N ASN A 78 2.25 6.27 10.10
CA ASN A 78 2.89 5.12 10.74
C ASN A 78 2.26 3.80 10.29
N SER A 79 0.93 3.73 10.27
CA SER A 79 0.21 2.53 9.78
C SER A 79 0.52 2.22 8.31
N LEU A 80 0.59 3.25 7.48
CA LEU A 80 0.91 3.13 6.05
C LEU A 80 2.34 2.61 5.83
N ASN A 81 3.30 3.08 6.63
CA ASN A 81 4.67 2.57 6.59
C ASN A 81 4.76 1.10 6.99
N ILE A 82 3.98 0.65 7.98
CA ILE A 82 3.92 -0.76 8.38
C ILE A 82 3.33 -1.60 7.24
N TYR A 83 2.22 -1.15 6.64
CA TYR A 83 1.59 -1.85 5.52
C TYR A 83 2.52 -1.98 4.31
N ARG A 84 3.26 -0.90 3.99
CA ARG A 84 4.25 -0.90 2.91
C ARG A 84 5.37 -1.93 3.16
N LYS A 85 5.87 -2.02 4.38
CA LYS A 85 6.88 -3.04 4.75
C LYS A 85 6.30 -4.46 4.64
N SER A 86 5.04 -4.65 5.01
CA SER A 86 4.36 -5.95 4.90
C SER A 86 4.25 -6.40 3.43
N THR A 87 3.84 -5.49 2.55
CA THR A 87 3.72 -5.78 1.10
C THR A 87 5.09 -6.06 0.45
N GLU A 88 6.13 -5.31 0.81
CA GLU A 88 7.50 -5.61 0.36
C GLU A 88 7.98 -7.00 0.83
N ASN A 89 7.56 -7.44 2.03
CA ASN A 89 7.88 -8.78 2.52
C ASN A 89 7.08 -9.87 1.79
N GLU A 90 5.78 -9.65 1.55
CA GLU A 90 4.95 -10.58 0.78
C GLU A 90 5.52 -10.83 -0.62
N GLU A 91 5.97 -9.77 -1.30
CA GLU A 91 6.60 -9.89 -2.62
C GLU A 91 7.90 -10.71 -2.56
N LYS A 92 8.73 -10.50 -1.53
CA LYS A 92 9.94 -11.32 -1.32
C LYS A 92 9.61 -12.77 -1.07
N LEU A 93 8.61 -13.06 -0.23
CA LEU A 93 8.16 -14.42 0.05
C LEU A 93 7.60 -15.10 -1.21
N SER A 94 6.83 -14.38 -2.02
CA SER A 94 6.31 -14.90 -3.29
C SER A 94 7.46 -15.28 -4.24
N ASN A 95 8.44 -14.39 -4.39
CA ASN A 95 9.62 -14.65 -5.22
C ASN A 95 10.45 -15.85 -4.71
N GLU A 96 10.56 -16.01 -3.39
CA GLU A 96 11.25 -17.15 -2.78
C GLU A 96 10.48 -18.46 -2.99
N LEU A 97 9.15 -18.43 -2.87
CA LEU A 97 8.27 -19.56 -3.14
C LEU A 97 8.43 -20.05 -4.59
N ASP A 98 8.45 -19.13 -5.56
CA ASP A 98 8.62 -19.47 -6.98
C ASP A 98 10.00 -20.08 -7.25
N ARG A 99 11.06 -19.55 -6.63
CA ARG A 99 12.39 -20.16 -6.69
C ARG A 99 12.40 -21.58 -6.12
N LEU A 100 11.69 -21.81 -5.01
CA LEU A 100 11.65 -23.11 -4.36
C LEU A 100 10.85 -24.12 -5.19
N ARG A 101 9.75 -23.70 -5.80
CA ARG A 101 8.98 -24.50 -6.77
C ARG A 101 9.82 -24.91 -7.96
N ASN A 102 10.52 -23.98 -8.59
CA ASN A 102 11.41 -24.30 -9.71
C ASN A 102 12.50 -25.31 -9.31
N LYS A 103 13.10 -25.15 -8.13
CA LYS A 103 14.09 -26.13 -7.61
C LYS A 103 13.45 -27.49 -7.38
N HIS A 104 12.25 -27.53 -6.80
CA HIS A 104 11.51 -28.76 -6.58
C HIS A 104 11.23 -29.48 -7.89
N ASP A 105 10.74 -28.78 -8.91
CA ASP A 105 10.41 -29.36 -10.21
C ASP A 105 11.65 -29.90 -10.92
N HIS A 106 12.76 -29.17 -10.86
CA HIS A 106 14.05 -29.66 -11.37
C HIS A 106 14.54 -30.91 -10.65
N LEU A 107 14.39 -30.97 -9.32
CA LEU A 107 14.76 -32.16 -8.55
C LEU A 107 13.86 -33.35 -8.85
N GLN A 108 12.55 -33.11 -8.99
CA GLN A 108 11.59 -34.14 -9.35
C GLN A 108 11.87 -34.72 -10.73
N GLU A 109 12.20 -33.87 -11.70
CA GLU A 109 12.57 -34.32 -13.05
C GLU A 109 13.88 -35.11 -13.05
N ARG A 110 14.90 -34.65 -12.31
CA ARG A 110 16.14 -35.41 -12.14
C ARG A 110 15.92 -36.77 -11.48
N LEU A 111 15.03 -36.83 -10.49
CA LEU A 111 14.66 -38.09 -9.84
C LEU A 111 13.94 -39.02 -10.83
N ARG A 112 13.01 -38.49 -11.64
CA ARG A 112 12.32 -39.25 -12.68
C ARG A 112 13.31 -39.86 -13.66
N VAL A 113 14.25 -39.06 -14.18
CA VAL A 113 15.30 -39.53 -15.10
C VAL A 113 16.17 -40.61 -14.46
N ALA A 114 16.63 -40.39 -13.22
CA ALA A 114 17.43 -41.39 -12.51
C ALA A 114 16.68 -42.71 -12.28
N LEU A 115 15.38 -42.67 -12.02
CA LEU A 115 14.55 -43.87 -11.89
C LEU A 115 14.36 -44.60 -13.23
N GLU A 116 14.19 -43.86 -14.33
CA GLU A 116 14.14 -44.43 -15.68
C GLU A 116 15.47 -45.11 -16.05
N GLU A 117 16.60 -44.48 -15.73
CA GLU A 117 17.93 -45.07 -15.89
C GLU A 117 18.08 -46.34 -15.07
N ILE A 118 17.72 -46.34 -13.78
CA ILE A 118 17.78 -47.53 -12.92
C ILE A 118 16.92 -48.66 -13.50
N ASN A 119 15.69 -48.38 -13.92
CA ASN A 119 14.81 -49.38 -14.52
C ASN A 119 15.41 -49.96 -15.81
N SER A 120 16.01 -49.12 -16.64
CA SER A 120 16.68 -49.57 -17.87
C SER A 120 17.88 -50.48 -17.55
N GLN A 121 18.69 -50.14 -16.54
CA GLN A 121 19.82 -50.94 -16.07
C GLN A 121 19.36 -52.27 -15.47
N GLN A 122 18.31 -52.27 -14.64
CA GLN A 122 17.73 -53.49 -14.07
C GLN A 122 17.23 -54.45 -15.16
N LYS A 123 16.62 -53.92 -16.21
CA LYS A 123 16.20 -54.72 -17.37
C LYS A 123 17.40 -55.38 -18.05
N VAL A 124 18.48 -54.62 -18.27
CA VAL A 124 19.72 -55.15 -18.84
C VAL A 124 20.33 -56.24 -17.94
N ILE A 125 20.37 -56.04 -16.63
CA ILE A 125 20.85 -57.03 -15.66
C ILE A 125 20.00 -58.30 -15.72
N SER A 126 18.67 -58.17 -15.75
CA SER A 126 17.76 -59.30 -15.86
C SER A 126 17.96 -60.07 -17.16
N ASP A 127 18.07 -59.38 -18.29
CA ASP A 127 18.30 -59.99 -19.60
C ASP A 127 19.68 -60.68 -19.67
N LEU A 128 20.71 -60.11 -19.03
CA LEU A 128 22.03 -60.74 -18.90
C LEU A 128 22.00 -61.96 -17.98
N SER A 129 21.25 -61.90 -16.88
CA SER A 129 21.12 -63.00 -15.92
C SER A 129 20.31 -64.17 -16.48
N ASN A 130 19.33 -63.89 -17.36
CA ASN A 130 18.48 -64.89 -18.02
C ASN A 130 19.01 -65.34 -19.39
N ARG A 131 20.26 -64.98 -19.72
CA ARG A 131 20.94 -65.39 -20.96
C ARG A 131 21.11 -66.91 -21.00
N GLY A 132 20.70 -67.52 -22.11
CA GLY A 132 20.91 -68.95 -22.35
C GLY A 132 22.40 -69.30 -22.45
N PHE A 133 22.77 -70.51 -22.03
CA PHE A 133 24.16 -70.99 -21.99
C PHE A 133 24.93 -70.78 -23.31
N LEU A 134 24.29 -71.02 -24.46
CA LEU A 134 24.91 -70.83 -25.77
C LEU A 134 25.16 -69.36 -26.10
N ASP A 135 24.22 -68.49 -25.76
CA ASP A 135 24.45 -67.05 -25.89
C ASP A 135 25.60 -66.64 -24.98
N TYR A 136 25.72 -67.19 -23.77
CA TYR A 136 26.84 -66.97 -22.83
C TYR A 136 28.21 -67.27 -23.46
N VAL A 137 28.35 -68.46 -24.02
CA VAL A 137 29.61 -68.93 -24.60
C VAL A 137 29.95 -68.20 -25.91
N THR A 138 28.96 -67.80 -26.70
CA THR A 138 29.18 -67.13 -28.00
C THR A 138 29.40 -65.62 -27.91
N GLY A 139 29.36 -65.03 -26.71
CA GLY A 139 29.61 -63.60 -26.51
C GLY A 139 28.52 -62.66 -27.04
N LYS A 140 27.38 -63.19 -27.50
CA LYS A 140 26.26 -62.35 -27.98
C LYS A 140 25.62 -61.58 -26.82
N LEU A 141 25.58 -60.26 -26.94
CA LEU A 141 24.99 -59.34 -25.97
C LEU A 141 23.49 -59.13 -26.24
N PRO A 142 22.65 -59.02 -25.19
CA PRO A 142 21.23 -58.72 -25.32
C PRO A 142 20.97 -57.39 -26.03
N GLU A 143 19.85 -57.29 -26.75
CA GLU A 143 19.43 -56.05 -27.43
C GLU A 143 19.18 -54.89 -26.46
N SER A 144 18.77 -55.18 -25.23
CA SER A 144 18.64 -54.20 -24.14
C SER A 144 19.99 -53.58 -23.76
N TYR A 145 21.08 -54.37 -23.75
CA TYR A 145 22.43 -53.88 -23.49
C TYR A 145 22.91 -52.93 -24.59
N LYS A 146 22.63 -53.27 -25.87
CA LYS A 146 22.98 -52.41 -27.01
C LYS A 146 22.23 -51.09 -26.99
N LYS A 147 20.95 -51.10 -26.61
CA LYS A 147 20.12 -49.89 -26.49
C LYS A 147 20.60 -48.97 -25.36
N LEU A 148 21.04 -49.54 -24.23
CA LEU A 148 21.62 -48.79 -23.11
C LEU A 148 23.00 -48.22 -23.45
N SER A 149 23.83 -48.97 -24.19
CA SER A 149 25.13 -48.51 -24.67
C SER A 149 25.00 -47.38 -25.70
N GLY A 150 24.04 -47.46 -26.63
CA GLY A 150 23.84 -46.45 -27.67
C GLY A 150 23.16 -45.15 -27.19
N SER A 151 22.56 -45.14 -25.99
CA SER A 151 21.95 -43.95 -25.40
C SER A 151 22.95 -43.04 -24.68
N ASN A 152 24.16 -43.53 -24.35
CA ASN A 152 25.21 -42.78 -23.65
C ASN A 152 26.18 -42.03 -24.59
N ASP A 153 26.07 -42.21 -25.92
CA ASP A 153 26.94 -41.61 -26.94
C ASP A 153 26.38 -40.30 -27.55
N LYS A 154 25.52 -39.57 -26.84
CA LYS A 154 24.99 -38.26 -27.26
C LYS A 154 25.23 -37.17 -26.22
#